data_AF-A0A812QXA5-F1
#
_entry.id   AF-A0A812QXA5-F1
#
_cell.length_a   1.000
_cell.length_b   1.000
_cell.length_c   1.000
_cell.angle_alpha   90.00
_cell.angle_beta   90.00
_cell.angle_gamma   90.00
#
_symmetry.space_group_name_H-M   'P 1'
#
loop_
_entity.id
_entity.type
_entity.pdbx_description
1 polymer ?
#
loop_
_entity_poly.entity_id
_entity_poly.type
_entity_poly.pdbx_seq_one_letter_code
_entity_poly.pdbx_strand_id
1 'polypeptide(L)'
;MPAVWSVPEALVAAELATAFPSNAGYVTWVSAAFGPFWGFLEGFLSWVAGVSDNSIYPVLFCDYLKHVFPAAAEGAPRSLCALAFALTLSWLNYIGLDIMGWSAVGLAVFTIMPFLYIVPAGLPEVEVVPRLQEACPCVAETLS
;
A
#
# COMPACT_ATOMS: atom_id res chain seq x y z
N MET A 1 -3.49 12.19 12.93
CA MET A 1 -2.10 11.77 12.66
C MET A 1 -1.85 11.15 11.27
N PRO A 2 -2.86 10.87 10.41
CA PRO A 2 -2.59 10.61 8.98
C PRO A 2 -2.53 11.92 8.17
N ALA A 3 -3.51 12.81 8.37
CA ALA A 3 -3.62 14.04 7.57
C ALA A 3 -2.43 15.01 7.74
N VAL A 4 -1.81 15.06 8.92
CA VAL A 4 -0.69 15.99 9.17
C VAL A 4 0.58 15.57 8.43
N TRP A 5 0.73 14.29 8.09
CA TRP A 5 1.92 13.76 7.41
C TRP A 5 1.65 13.43 5.95
N SER A 6 0.53 12.78 5.64
CA SER A 6 0.20 12.37 4.28
C SER A 6 -0.21 13.52 3.36
N VAL A 7 -0.81 14.59 3.89
CA VAL A 7 -1.20 15.75 3.07
C VAL A 7 0.02 16.50 2.52
N PRO A 8 1.02 16.89 3.33
CA PRO A 8 2.20 17.56 2.78
C PRO A 8 3.02 16.65 1.86
N GLU A 9 3.12 15.36 2.18
CA GLU A 9 3.80 14.38 1.32
C GLU A 9 3.14 14.27 -0.07
N ALA A 10 1.81 14.17 -0.12
CA ALA A 10 1.05 14.11 -1.37
C ALA A 10 1.17 15.40 -2.19
N LEU A 11 1.15 16.57 -1.54
CA LEU A 11 1.34 17.86 -2.20
C LEU A 11 2.74 17.97 -2.83
N VAL A 12 3.79 17.60 -2.09
CA VAL A 12 5.17 17.63 -2.60
C VAL A 12 5.35 16.67 -3.79
N ALA A 13 4.78 15.46 -3.71
CA ALA A 13 4.80 14.51 -4.82
C ALA A 13 4.02 15.03 -6.05
N ALA A 14 2.89 15.71 -5.84
CA ALA A 14 2.10 16.30 -6.92
C ALA A 14 2.84 17.45 -7.64
N GLU A 15 3.46 18.37 -6.89
CA GLU A 15 4.26 19.46 -7.44
C GLU A 15 5.45 18.93 -8.24
N LEU A 16 6.19 17.96 -7.70
CA LEU A 16 7.31 17.32 -8.39
C LEU A 16 6.90 16.53 -9.65
N ALA A 17 5.75 15.84 -9.60
CA ALA A 17 5.21 15.12 -10.74
C ALA A 17 4.82 16.05 -11.91
N THR A 18 4.36 17.27 -11.61
CA THR A 18 4.05 18.27 -12.66
C THR A 18 5.28 19.03 -13.15
N ALA A 19 6.31 19.20 -12.31
CA ALA A 19 7.53 19.94 -12.64
C ALA A 19 8.48 19.16 -13.58
N PHE A 20 8.47 17.83 -13.53
CA PHE A 20 9.32 16.99 -14.36
C PHE A 20 8.50 16.16 -15.37
N PRO A 21 8.52 16.51 -16.68
CA PRO A 21 7.78 15.77 -17.71
C PRO A 21 8.42 14.40 -18.07
N SER A 22 9.43 13.96 -17.31
CA SER A 22 10.14 12.70 -17.49
C SER A 22 9.54 11.65 -16.54
N ASN A 23 9.18 10.48 -17.06
CA ASN A 23 8.68 9.32 -16.31
C ASN A 23 9.73 8.69 -15.38
N ALA A 24 10.84 9.36 -15.11
CA ALA A 24 11.99 8.82 -14.38
C ALA A 24 11.82 8.84 -12.85
N GLY A 25 10.63 9.18 -12.36
CA GLY A 25 10.14 8.91 -10.99
C GLY A 25 10.95 9.55 -9.87
N TYR A 26 10.83 8.98 -8.67
CA TYR A 26 11.42 9.48 -7.42
C TYR A 26 12.94 9.70 -7.50
N VAL A 27 13.66 8.83 -8.21
CA VAL A 27 15.12 8.91 -8.39
C VAL A 27 15.53 10.21 -9.07
N THR A 28 14.73 10.68 -10.03
CA THR A 28 15.03 11.89 -10.80
C THR A 28 14.71 13.15 -10.02
N TRP A 29 13.64 13.12 -9.23
CA TRP A 29 13.27 14.22 -8.34
C TRP A 29 14.34 14.47 -7.28
N VAL A 30 14.83 13.40 -6.64
CA VAL A 30 15.89 13.49 -5.63
C VAL A 30 17.24 13.82 -6.25
N SER A 31 17.55 13.28 -7.44
CA SER A 31 18.76 13.64 -8.18
C SER A 31 18.80 15.12 -8.54
N ALA A 32 17.66 15.70 -8.93
CA ALA A 32 17.56 17.11 -9.30
C ALA A 32 17.65 18.05 -8.08
N ALA A 33 17.11 17.64 -6.93
CA ALA A 33 17.11 18.46 -5.71
C ALA A 33 18.41 18.40 -4.91
N PHE A 34 19.02 17.21 -4.76
CA PHE A 34 20.17 16.99 -3.88
C PHE A 34 21.44 16.52 -4.61
N GLY A 35 21.34 16.22 -5.91
CA GLY A 35 22.45 15.74 -6.74
C GLY A 35 22.45 14.22 -6.96
N PRO A 36 23.30 13.72 -7.87
CA PRO A 36 23.23 12.35 -8.39
C PRO A 36 23.48 11.25 -7.34
N PHE A 37 24.25 11.52 -6.28
CA PHE A 37 24.48 10.56 -5.20
C PHE A 37 23.20 10.24 -4.42
N TRP A 38 22.41 11.26 -4.10
CA TRP A 38 21.19 11.10 -3.32
C TRP A 38 20.06 10.45 -4.11
N GLY A 39 20.00 10.69 -5.42
CA GLY A 39 19.09 9.94 -6.29
C GLY A 39 19.45 8.46 -6.40
N PHE A 40 20.75 8.12 -6.50
CA PHE A 40 21.17 6.72 -6.44
C PHE A 40 20.79 6.06 -5.11
N LEU A 41 20.97 6.78 -3.99
CA LEU A 41 20.60 6.28 -2.68
C LEU A 41 19.09 6.05 -2.56
N GLU A 42 18.26 6.98 -3.02
CA GLU A 42 16.79 6.80 -3.02
C GLU A 42 16.39 5.60 -3.88
N GLY A 43 16.94 5.47 -5.09
CA GLY A 43 16.68 4.31 -5.94
C GLY A 43 17.14 2.99 -5.31
N PHE A 44 18.28 2.98 -4.63
CA PHE A 44 18.78 1.82 -3.91
C PHE A 44 17.89 1.44 -2.72
N LEU A 45 17.46 2.43 -1.93
CA LEU A 45 16.54 2.21 -0.80
C LEU A 45 15.18 1.70 -1.27
N SER A 46 14.64 2.29 -2.33
CA SER A 46 13.39 1.84 -2.96
C SER A 46 13.51 0.41 -3.51
N TRP A 47 14.67 0.04 -4.05
CA TRP A 47 14.95 -1.35 -4.43
C TRP A 47 15.02 -2.30 -3.22
N VAL A 48 15.71 -1.91 -2.14
CA VAL A 48 15.77 -2.71 -0.90
C VAL A 48 14.39 -2.90 -0.29
N ALA A 49 13.56 -1.85 -0.27
CA ALA A 49 12.17 -1.94 0.18
C ALA A 49 11.37 -2.92 -0.68
N GLY A 50 11.47 -2.81 -2.01
CA GLY A 50 10.81 -3.74 -2.93
C GLY A 50 11.25 -5.19 -2.76
N VAL A 51 12.54 -5.46 -2.55
CA VAL A 51 13.05 -6.81 -2.26
C VAL A 51 12.53 -7.34 -0.92
N SER A 52 12.50 -6.48 0.10
CA SER A 52 11.99 -6.83 1.43
C SER A 52 10.52 -7.22 1.37
N ASP A 53 9.69 -6.41 0.72
CA ASP A 53 8.27 -6.68 0.53
C ASP A 53 8.05 -7.99 -0.23
N ASN A 54 8.76 -8.20 -1.35
CA ASN A 54 8.67 -9.43 -2.13
C ASN A 54 9.10 -10.70 -1.38
N SER A 55 9.95 -10.57 -0.35
CA SER A 55 10.35 -11.70 0.50
C SER A 55 9.33 -12.05 1.58
N ILE A 56 8.54 -11.06 2.03
CA ILE A 56 7.59 -11.20 3.13
C ILE A 56 6.31 -11.93 2.66
N TYR A 57 5.79 -11.60 1.47
CA TYR A 57 4.53 -12.18 0.96
C TYR A 57 4.54 -13.71 0.77
N PRO A 58 5.57 -14.35 0.17
CA PRO A 58 5.61 -15.80 -0.01
C PRO A 58 5.68 -16.54 1.33
N VAL A 59 6.41 -15.97 2.30
CA VAL A 59 6.58 -16.54 3.64
C VAL A 59 5.25 -16.49 4.40
N LEU A 60 4.54 -15.35 4.35
CA LEU A 60 3.20 -15.21 4.91
C LEU A 60 2.19 -16.16 4.27
N PHE A 61 2.19 -16.29 2.94
CA PHE A 61 1.32 -17.23 2.24
C PHE A 61 1.58 -18.67 2.69
N CYS A 62 2.85 -19.06 2.82
CA CYS A 62 3.22 -20.37 3.36
C CYS A 62 2.78 -20.56 4.82
N ASP A 63 2.87 -19.52 5.65
CA ASP A 63 2.42 -19.58 7.06
C ASP A 63 0.90 -19.63 7.20
N TYR A 64 0.15 -19.00 6.28
CA TYR A 64 -1.31 -19.18 6.19
C TYR A 64 -1.69 -20.60 5.73
N LEU A 65 -0.97 -21.18 4.78
CA LEU A 65 -1.20 -22.54 4.30
C LEU A 65 -1.03 -23.60 5.39
N LYS A 66 -0.18 -23.36 6.39
CA LYS A 66 -0.05 -24.24 7.56
C LYS A 66 -1.35 -24.43 8.33
N HIS A 67 -2.21 -23.40 8.39
CA HIS A 67 -3.49 -23.48 9.09
C HIS A 67 -4.53 -24.34 8.37
N VAL A 68 -4.39 -24.54 7.05
CA VAL A 68 -5.35 -25.29 6.23
C VAL A 68 -4.84 -26.71 5.91
N PHE A 69 -3.53 -26.88 5.68
CA PHE A 69 -2.91 -28.16 5.38
C PHE A 69 -1.67 -28.40 6.25
N PRO A 70 -1.81 -29.00 7.45
CA PRO A 70 -0.68 -29.25 8.35
C PRO A 70 0.37 -30.22 7.77
N ALA A 71 0.01 -31.05 6.80
CA ALA A 71 0.92 -32.00 6.14
C ALA A 71 1.85 -31.35 5.08
N ALA A 72 1.55 -30.13 4.62
CA ALA A 72 2.38 -29.40 3.66
C ALA A 72 3.41 -28.46 4.35
N ALA A 73 3.39 -28.41 5.68
CA ALA A 73 4.04 -27.38 6.49
C ALA A 73 5.50 -27.67 6.88
N GLU A 74 5.99 -28.90 6.68
CA GLU A 74 7.31 -29.33 7.18
C GLU A 74 8.33 -29.53 6.06
N GLY A 75 9.45 -28.80 6.15
CA GLY A 75 10.66 -29.03 5.35
C GLY A 75 10.63 -28.49 3.91
N ALA A 76 11.11 -29.31 2.97
CA ALA A 76 11.26 -29.03 1.54
C ALA A 76 10.03 -28.47 0.80
N PRO A 77 8.76 -28.82 1.12
CA PRO A 77 7.61 -28.20 0.47
C PRO A 77 7.46 -26.70 0.76
N ARG A 78 7.89 -26.19 1.94
CA ARG A 78 7.84 -24.75 2.26
C ARG A 78 8.76 -23.94 1.35
N SER A 79 9.99 -24.42 1.16
CA SER A 79 10.95 -23.74 0.28
C SER A 79 10.55 -23.84 -1.18
N LEU A 80 9.97 -24.97 -1.61
CA LEU A 80 9.45 -25.13 -2.97
C LEU A 80 8.24 -24.24 -3.25
N CYS A 81 7.31 -24.09 -2.30
CA CYS A 81 6.19 -23.16 -2.42
C CYS A 81 6.65 -21.69 -2.49
N ALA A 82 7.62 -21.30 -1.65
CA ALA A 82 8.20 -19.96 -1.71
C ALA A 82 8.92 -19.70 -3.05
N LEU A 83 9.69 -20.67 -3.55
CA LEU A 83 10.33 -20.62 -4.88
C LEU A 83 9.32 -20.55 -6.01
N ALA A 84 8.27 -21.38 -5.98
CA ALA A 84 7.22 -21.36 -6.99
C ALA A 84 6.48 -20.02 -7.01
N PHE A 85 6.20 -19.44 -5.84
CA PHE A 85 5.55 -18.13 -5.73
C PHE A 85 6.46 -17.01 -6.25
N ALA A 86 7.75 -17.02 -5.85
CA ALA A 86 8.75 -16.06 -6.34
C ALA A 86 8.96 -16.15 -7.86
N LEU A 87 9.01 -17.37 -8.42
CA LEU A 87 9.13 -17.60 -9.86
C LEU A 87 7.87 -17.16 -10.61
N THR A 88 6.68 -17.41 -10.07
CA THR A 88 5.42 -16.98 -10.67
C THR A 88 5.30 -15.45 -10.66
N LEU A 89 5.64 -14.79 -9.55
CA LEU A 89 5.69 -13.34 -9.46
C LEU A 89 6.73 -12.76 -10.41
N SER A 90 7.93 -13.34 -10.47
CA SER A 90 8.98 -12.91 -11.40
C SER A 90 8.50 -13.03 -12.84
N TRP A 91 7.88 -14.16 -13.19
CA TRP A 91 7.29 -14.39 -14.50
C TRP A 91 6.18 -13.37 -14.83
N LEU A 92 5.29 -13.07 -13.89
CA LEU A 92 4.25 -12.05 -14.05
C LEU A 92 4.85 -10.65 -14.25
N ASN A 93 5.94 -10.33 -13.53
CA ASN A 93 6.70 -9.09 -13.69
C ASN A 93 7.40 -8.99 -15.06
N TYR A 94 7.80 -10.11 -15.66
CA TYR A 94 8.41 -10.13 -16.99
C TYR A 94 7.40 -9.97 -18.14
N ILE A 95 6.12 -10.30 -17.93
CA ILE A 95 5.11 -10.32 -19.03
C ILE A 95 4.66 -8.92 -19.48
N GLY A 96 4.89 -7.87 -18.69
CA GLY A 96 4.78 -6.50 -19.22
C GLY A 96 4.33 -5.47 -18.20
N LEU A 97 5.07 -4.36 -18.17
CA LEU A 97 4.75 -3.15 -17.39
C LEU A 97 3.35 -2.60 -17.71
N ASP A 98 2.89 -2.73 -18.97
CA ASP A 98 1.56 -2.26 -19.36
C ASP A 98 0.42 -3.08 -18.72
N ILE A 99 0.59 -4.40 -18.60
CA ILE A 99 -0.43 -5.27 -17.99
C ILE A 99 -0.44 -5.12 -16.46
N MET A 100 0.74 -4.90 -15.86
CA MET A 100 0.88 -4.59 -14.43
C MET A 100 0.19 -3.28 -14.04
N GLY A 101 0.22 -2.27 -14.91
CA GLY A 101 -0.50 -1.01 -14.68
C GLY A 101 -2.02 -1.22 -14.58
N TRP A 102 -2.61 -1.90 -15.56
CA TRP A 102 -4.05 -2.15 -15.58
C TRP A 102 -4.52 -3.09 -14.46
N SER A 103 -3.73 -4.10 -14.12
CA SER A 103 -4.04 -5.01 -13.00
C SER A 103 -3.97 -4.30 -11.64
N ALA A 104 -3.00 -3.39 -11.44
CA ALA A 104 -2.91 -2.58 -10.23
C ALA A 104 -4.12 -1.65 -10.06
N VAL A 105 -4.58 -1.01 -11.14
CA VAL A 105 -5.81 -0.19 -11.11
C VAL A 105 -7.02 -1.05 -10.77
N GLY A 106 -7.17 -2.22 -11.38
CA GLY A 106 -8.27 -3.14 -11.08
C GLY A 106 -8.27 -3.60 -9.62
N LEU A 107 -7.11 -3.96 -9.08
CA LEU A 107 -6.95 -4.37 -7.70
C LEU A 107 -7.27 -3.22 -6.74
N ALA A 108 -6.81 -1.99 -7.04
CA ALA A 108 -7.11 -0.80 -6.24
C ALA A 108 -8.61 -0.51 -6.16
N VAL A 109 -9.33 -0.63 -7.27
CA VAL A 109 -10.80 -0.49 -7.29
C VAL A 109 -11.44 -1.58 -6.43
N PHE A 110 -10.97 -2.82 -6.54
CA PHE A 110 -11.48 -3.94 -5.76
C PHE A 110 -11.25 -3.76 -4.25
N THR A 111 -10.07 -3.29 -3.82
CA THR A 111 -9.81 -3.02 -2.40
C THR A 111 -10.56 -1.81 -1.86
N ILE A 112 -10.84 -0.79 -2.67
CA ILE A 112 -11.63 0.39 -2.26
C ILE A 112 -13.12 0.07 -2.13
N MET A 113 -13.64 -0.85 -2.95
CA MET A 113 -15.04 -1.27 -2.97
C MET A 113 -15.65 -1.66 -1.60
N PRO A 114 -15.02 -2.50 -0.76
CA PRO A 114 -15.56 -2.82 0.56
C PRO A 114 -15.58 -1.61 1.50
N PHE A 115 -14.61 -0.69 1.42
CA PHE A 115 -14.65 0.53 2.23
C PHE A 115 -15.79 1.46 1.81
N LEU A 116 -16.05 1.57 0.50
CA LEU A 116 -17.18 2.33 -0.03
C LEU A 116 -18.53 1.75 0.39
N TYR A 117 -18.60 0.44 0.67
CA TYR A 117 -19.81 -0.20 1.15
C TYR A 117 -19.96 -0.11 2.67
N ILE A 118 -18.90 -0.40 3.43
CA ILE A 118 -18.93 -0.48 4.90
C ILE A 118 -19.09 0.89 5.55
N VAL A 119 -18.43 1.94 5.02
CA VAL A 119 -18.47 3.29 5.61
C VAL A 119 -19.89 3.89 5.64
N PRO A 120 -20.66 3.92 4.54
CA PRO A 120 -22.03 4.42 4.59
C PRO A 120 -22.99 3.47 5.29
N ALA A 121 -22.75 2.15 5.26
CA ALA A 121 -23.57 1.19 6.01
C ALA A 121 -23.38 1.29 7.53
N GLY A 122 -22.19 1.71 8.00
CA GLY A 122 -21.90 1.92 9.42
C GLY A 122 -22.27 3.31 9.96
N LEU A 123 -22.40 4.32 9.09
CA LEU A 123 -22.83 5.68 9.46
C LEU A 123 -24.16 5.75 10.24
N PRO A 124 -25.23 5.00 9.90
CA PRO A 124 -26.50 5.04 10.63
C PRO A 124 -26.45 4.39 12.02
N GLU A 125 -25.42 3.62 12.36
CA GLU A 125 -25.27 2.91 13.64
C GLU A 125 -24.21 3.51 14.57
N VAL A 126 -23.58 4.64 14.20
CA VAL A 126 -22.68 5.37 15.10
C VAL A 126 -23.53 6.06 16.18
N GLU A 127 -23.86 5.31 17.23
CA GLU A 127 -24.27 5.88 18.51
C GLU A 127 -23.13 6.78 19.01
N VAL A 128 -23.39 8.09 19.01
CA VAL A 128 -22.45 9.10 19.48
C VAL A 128 -22.11 8.76 20.93
N VAL A 129 -20.85 8.39 21.18
CA VAL A 129 -20.35 8.11 22.52
C VAL A 129 -20.74 9.29 23.44
N PRO A 130 -21.45 9.06 24.57
CA PRO A 130 -21.96 10.11 25.46
C PRO A 130 -20.90 11.11 25.97
N ARG A 131 -19.62 10.76 25.86
CA ARG A 131 -18.48 11.60 26.26
C ARG A 131 -18.30 12.87 25.43
N LEU A 132 -18.87 12.97 24.22
CA LEU A 132 -18.81 14.21 23.43
C LEU A 132 -19.92 15.21 23.81
N GLN A 133 -21.02 14.73 24.39
CA GLN A 133 -22.15 15.60 24.79
C GLN A 133 -21.84 16.37 26.08
N GLU A 134 -21.00 15.82 26.97
CA GLU A 134 -20.49 16.52 28.15
C GLU A 134 -19.43 17.58 27.80
N ALA A 135 -18.72 17.43 26.68
CA ALA A 135 -17.63 18.31 26.29
C ALA A 135 -18.08 19.54 25.47
N CYS A 136 -19.25 19.51 24.84
CA CYS A 136 -19.68 20.55 23.90
C CYS A 136 -21.19 20.85 23.99
N PRO A 137 -21.65 21.71 24.94
CA PRO A 137 -23.06 22.06 25.08
C PRO A 137 -23.63 22.84 23.88
N CYS A 138 -22.81 23.33 22.95
CA CYS A 138 -23.26 24.09 21.79
C CYS A 138 -23.81 23.24 20.63
N VAL A 139 -23.52 21.94 20.57
CA VAL A 139 -23.97 21.06 19.47
C VAL A 139 -25.40 20.56 19.67
N ALA A 140 -25.85 20.47 20.92
CA ALA A 140 -27.19 19.98 21.27
C ALA A 140 -28.33 20.90 20.79
N GLU A 141 -28.08 22.19 20.62
CA GLU A 141 -29.09 23.18 20.21
C GLU A 141 -29.38 23.19 18.70
N THR A 142 -28.54 22.51 17.89
CA THR A 142 -28.70 22.46 16.43
C THR A 142 -29.54 21.30 15.91
N LEU A 143 -30.02 20.40 16.80
CA LEU A 143 -30.81 19.21 16.45
C LEU A 143 -32.22 19.19 17.07
N SER A 144 -32.70 20.32 17.60
CA SER A 144 -34.12 20.54 17.96
C SER A 144 -34.80 21.44 16.94
#